data_AF-A0A9X2R890-F1
#
_entry.id   AF-A0A9X2R890-F1
#
_cell.length_a   1.000
_cell.length_b   1.000
_cell.length_c   1.000
_cell.angle_alpha   90.00
_cell.angle_beta   90.00
_cell.angle_gamma   90.00
#
_symmetry.space_group_name_H-M   'P 1'
#
loop_
_entity.id
_entity.type
_entity.pdbx_description
1 polymer ?
#
loop_
_entity_poly.entity_id
_entity_poly.type
_entity_poly.pdbx_seq_one_letter_code
_entity_poly.pdbx_strand_id
1 'polypeptide(L)'
;MYRLNVKKFGFALGLTGALIYLGCMIVMATAGQEGTIIFFNSLLHGLDTSNIIRMDVPLLEAFFGIVQTFILGWLIGACIAAFYNAQIKRG
;
A
#
# COMPACT_ATOMS: atom_id res chain seq x y z
N MET A 1 18.92 23.53 -1.71
CA MET A 1 17.75 22.63 -1.90
C MET A 1 17.91 21.42 -0.98
N TYR A 2 16.85 21.04 -0.27
CA TYR A 2 16.88 19.86 0.61
C TYR A 2 16.87 18.58 -0.22
N ARG A 3 17.71 17.61 0.18
CA ARG A 3 17.74 16.27 -0.41
C ARG A 3 16.93 15.30 0.44
N LEU A 4 16.16 14.44 -0.21
CA LEU A 4 15.49 13.34 0.46
C LEU A 4 16.48 12.21 0.74
N ASN A 5 16.46 11.66 1.96
CA ASN A 5 17.21 10.44 2.23
C ASN A 5 16.45 9.25 1.62
N VAL A 6 17.01 8.68 0.55
CA VAL A 6 16.38 7.61 -0.25
C VAL A 6 15.94 6.42 0.61
N LYS A 7 16.81 5.94 1.49
CA LYS A 7 16.51 4.77 2.34
C LYS A 7 15.41 5.07 3.35
N LYS A 8 15.47 6.23 4.01
CA LYS A 8 14.47 6.63 5.01
C LYS A 8 13.10 6.88 4.38
N PHE A 9 13.06 7.55 3.23
CA PHE A 9 11.81 7.83 2.53
C PHE A 9 11.17 6.55 1.96
N GLY A 10 11.98 5.68 1.34
CA GLY A 10 11.53 4.33 0.97
C GLY A 10 10.96 3.58 2.17
N PHE A 11 11.69 3.53 3.28
CA PHE A 11 11.22 2.85 4.50
C PHE A 11 9.89 3.39 5.03
N ALA A 12 9.73 4.71 5.05
CA ALA A 12 8.46 5.34 5.42
C ALA A 12 7.32 4.92 4.48
N LEU A 13 7.52 4.96 3.16
CA LEU A 13 6.48 4.59 2.21
C LEU A 13 6.13 3.09 2.28
N GLY A 14 7.12 2.23 2.48
CA GLY A 14 6.92 0.80 2.71
C GLY A 14 6.09 0.53 3.96
N LEU A 15 6.43 1.16 5.10
CA LEU A 15 5.66 1.04 6.34
C LEU A 15 4.22 1.55 6.19
N THR A 16 4.05 2.70 5.53
CA THR A 16 2.70 3.24 5.25
C THR A 16 1.89 2.26 4.40
N GLY A 17 2.49 1.66 3.37
CA GLY A 17 1.83 0.62 2.56
C GLY A 17 1.41 -0.60 3.39
N ALA A 18 2.30 -1.09 4.28
CA ALA A 18 1.97 -2.19 5.19
C ALA A 18 0.82 -1.84 6.16
N LEU A 19 0.79 -0.61 6.67
CA LEU A 19 -0.30 -0.11 7.51
C LEU A 19 -1.63 -0.04 6.75
N ILE A 20 -1.61 0.39 5.49
CA ILE A 20 -2.82 0.39 4.63
C ILE A 20 -3.31 -1.05 4.43
N TYR A 21 -2.42 -2.00 4.15
CA TYR A 21 -2.79 -3.42 4.01
C TYR A 21 -3.48 -3.95 5.29
N LEU A 22 -2.91 -3.67 6.46
CA LEU A 22 -3.51 -4.01 7.74
C LEU A 22 -4.88 -3.34 7.93
N GLY A 23 -5.02 -2.07 7.53
CA GLY A 23 -6.31 -1.38 7.52
C GLY A 23 -7.36 -2.11 6.69
N CYS A 24 -6.99 -2.57 5.49
CA CYS A 24 -7.86 -3.38 4.63
C CYS A 24 -8.29 -4.68 5.33
N MET A 25 -7.35 -5.39 5.97
CA MET A 25 -7.66 -6.60 6.73
C MET A 25 -8.64 -6.33 7.88
N ILE A 26 -8.49 -5.21 8.59
CA ILE A 26 -9.39 -4.82 9.68
C ILE A 26 -10.80 -4.54 9.14
N VAL A 27 -10.93 -3.83 8.01
CA VAL A 27 -12.24 -3.61 7.37
C VAL A 27 -12.87 -4.95 7.01
N MET A 28 -12.11 -5.86 6.39
CA MET A 28 -12.62 -7.18 6.03
C MET A 28 -13.07 -7.99 7.25
N ALA A 29 -12.28 -7.99 8.31
CA ALA A 29 -12.59 -8.74 9.53
C ALA A 29 -13.80 -8.18 10.30
N THR A 30 -14.02 -6.86 10.26
CA THR A 30 -15.07 -6.21 11.07
C THR A 30 -16.37 -5.95 10.29
N ALA A 31 -16.29 -5.64 8.99
CA ALA A 31 -17.45 -5.28 8.17
C ALA A 31 -18.03 -6.47 7.38
N GLY A 32 -17.32 -7.61 7.33
CA GLY A 32 -17.74 -8.77 6.54
C GLY A 32 -17.71 -8.51 5.02
N GLN A 33 -18.23 -9.45 4.24
CA GLN A 33 -18.11 -9.42 2.78
C GLN A 33 -18.87 -8.24 2.14
N GLU A 34 -20.15 -8.05 2.47
CA GLU A 34 -20.97 -6.96 1.91
C GLU A 34 -20.41 -5.58 2.24
N GLY A 35 -20.02 -5.36 3.50
CA GLY A 35 -19.42 -4.09 3.93
C GLY A 35 -18.09 -3.82 3.22
N THR A 36 -17.28 -4.86 3.01
CA THR A 36 -16.02 -4.77 2.25
C THR A 36 -16.27 -4.40 0.80
N ILE A 37 -17.25 -5.01 0.14
CA ILE A 37 -17.62 -4.68 -1.26
C ILE A 37 -18.04 -3.22 -1.38
N ILE A 38 -18.93 -2.76 -0.49
CA ILE A 38 -19.39 -1.36 -0.49
C ILE A 38 -18.21 -0.39 -0.31
N PHE A 39 -17.33 -0.68 0.66
CA PHE A 39 -16.17 0.14 0.95
C PHE A 39 -15.22 0.25 -0.25
N PHE A 40 -14.82 -0.87 -0.85
CA PHE A 40 -13.90 -0.85 -1.98
C PHE A 40 -14.53 -0.34 -3.27
N ASN A 41 -15.81 -0.63 -3.55
CA ASN A 41 -16.50 -0.05 -4.71
C ASN A 41 -16.61 1.48 -4.58
N SER A 42 -16.75 2.01 -3.36
CA SER A 42 -16.70 3.46 -3.10
C SER A 42 -15.31 4.05 -3.31
N LEU A 43 -14.25 3.36 -2.86
CA LEU A 43 -12.86 3.80 -3.04
C LEU A 43 -12.37 3.73 -4.49
N LEU A 44 -12.74 2.67 -5.22
CA LEU A 44 -12.22 2.35 -6.56
C LEU A 44 -13.08 2.88 -7.70
N HIS A 45 -14.11 3.67 -7.38
CA HIS A 45 -15.04 4.36 -8.28
C HIS A 45 -15.21 3.73 -9.68
N GLY A 46 -16.29 2.96 -9.87
CA GLY A 46 -16.63 2.34 -11.14
C GLY A 46 -16.07 0.92 -11.36
N LEU A 47 -15.34 0.40 -10.37
CA LEU A 47 -14.96 -1.01 -10.31
C LEU A 47 -15.92 -1.78 -9.38
N ASP A 48 -16.53 -2.85 -9.89
CA ASP A 48 -17.28 -3.79 -9.03
C ASP A 48 -16.36 -4.92 -8.52
N THR A 49 -16.20 -4.97 -7.20
CA THR A 49 -15.34 -5.92 -6.49
C THR A 49 -16.08 -7.17 -5.99
N SER A 50 -17.38 -7.28 -6.23
CA SER A 50 -18.25 -8.37 -5.75
C SER A 50 -17.72 -9.77 -6.05
N ASN A 51 -17.13 -9.97 -7.23
CA ASN A 51 -16.61 -11.26 -7.71
C ASN A 51 -15.10 -11.46 -7.43
N ILE A 52 -14.42 -10.46 -6.89
CA ILE A 52 -12.96 -10.47 -6.70
C ILE A 52 -12.60 -10.59 -5.21
N ILE A 53 -13.41 -10.02 -4.31
CA ILE A 53 -13.15 -10.09 -2.87
C ILE A 53 -13.35 -11.52 -2.38
N ARG A 54 -12.27 -12.06 -1.80
CA ARG A 54 -12.25 -13.36 -1.11
C ARG A 54 -12.06 -13.14 0.39
N MET A 55 -12.98 -13.66 1.20
CA MET A 55 -12.93 -13.50 2.66
C MET A 55 -12.10 -14.60 3.34
N ASP A 56 -11.90 -15.71 2.65
CA ASP A 56 -11.19 -16.90 3.09
C ASP A 56 -9.71 -16.85 2.70
N VAL A 57 -8.99 -15.84 3.19
CA VAL A 57 -7.55 -15.69 2.95
C VAL A 57 -6.75 -16.29 4.11
N PRO A 58 -5.87 -17.28 3.87
CA PRO A 58 -4.99 -17.82 4.90
C PRO A 58 -4.06 -16.73 5.47
N LEU A 59 -3.82 -16.78 6.79
CA LEU A 59 -2.93 -15.81 7.47
C LEU A 59 -1.52 -15.76 6.87
N LEU A 60 -1.03 -16.89 6.35
CA LEU A 60 0.27 -16.96 5.69
C LEU A 60 0.28 -16.18 4.36
N GLU A 61 -0.78 -16.28 3.57
CA GLU A 61 -0.92 -15.52 2.32
C GLU A 61 -1.03 -14.01 2.62
N ALA A 62 -1.79 -13.65 3.65
CA ALA A 62 -1.87 -12.26 4.13
C ALA A 62 -0.51 -11.72 4.61
N PHE A 63 0.27 -12.51 5.33
CA PHE A 63 1.62 -12.14 5.76
C PHE A 63 2.54 -11.87 4.56
N PHE A 64 2.54 -12.75 3.56
CA PHE A 64 3.30 -12.51 2.33
C PHE A 64 2.80 -11.27 1.59
N GLY A 65 1.49 -11.02 1.57
CA GLY A 65 0.90 -9.78 1.05
C GLY A 65 1.46 -8.53 1.72
N ILE A 66 1.50 -8.48 3.05
CA ILE A 66 2.09 -7.36 3.81
C ILE A 66 3.56 -7.15 3.45
N VAL A 67 4.34 -8.23 3.40
CA VAL A 67 5.78 -8.16 3.04
C VAL A 67 5.96 -7.64 1.62
N GLN A 68 5.16 -8.11 0.67
CA GLN A 68 5.19 -7.64 -0.72
C GLN A 68 4.78 -6.17 -0.83
N THR A 69 3.70 -5.75 -0.17
CA THR A 69 3.26 -4.34 -0.14
C THR A 69 4.34 -3.45 0.47
N PHE A 70 5.00 -3.89 1.54
CA PHE A 70 6.13 -3.17 2.12
C PHE A 70 7.28 -3.01 1.13
N ILE A 71 7.71 -4.09 0.47
CA ILE A 71 8.81 -4.07 -0.50
C ILE A 71 8.48 -3.15 -1.67
N LEU A 72 7.28 -3.26 -2.25
CA LEU A 72 6.85 -2.40 -3.36
C LEU A 72 6.77 -0.94 -2.94
N GLY A 73 6.16 -0.64 -1.79
CA GLY A 73 6.12 0.72 -1.23
C GLY A 73 7.52 1.27 -0.98
N TRP A 74 8.44 0.44 -0.46
CA TRP A 74 9.83 0.82 -0.24
C TRP A 74 10.54 1.21 -1.53
N LEU A 75 10.40 0.39 -2.58
CA LEU A 75 10.99 0.64 -3.89
C LEU A 75 10.40 1.90 -4.54
N ILE A 76 9.07 2.07 -4.50
CA ILE A 76 8.40 3.27 -5.03
C ILE A 76 8.93 4.52 -4.32
N GLY A 77 9.03 4.50 -2.99
CA GLY A 77 9.54 5.63 -2.23
C GLY A 77 11.00 5.91 -2.56
N ALA A 78 11.84 4.88 -2.62
CA ALA A 78 13.23 5.01 -3.01
C ALA A 78 13.38 5.66 -4.40
N CYS A 79 12.57 5.23 -5.38
CA CYS A 79 12.55 5.81 -6.73
C CYS A 79 12.12 7.28 -6.71
N ILE A 80 11.03 7.62 -6.02
CA ILE A 80 10.57 9.02 -5.88
C ILE A 80 11.68 9.89 -5.30
N ALA A 81 12.32 9.45 -4.21
CA ALA A 81 13.39 10.20 -3.56
C ALA A 81 14.63 10.34 -4.47
N ALA A 82 14.98 9.30 -5.22
CA ALA A 82 16.10 9.33 -6.16
C ALA A 82 15.85 10.31 -7.31
N PHE A 83 14.67 10.24 -7.95
CA PHE A 83 14.29 11.14 -9.03
C PHE A 83 14.19 12.59 -8.56
N TYR A 84 13.57 12.84 -7.41
CA TYR A 84 13.53 14.17 -6.79
C TYR A 84 14.94 14.74 -6.59
N ASN A 85 15.86 13.95 -6.04
CA ASN A 85 17.23 14.38 -5.79
C ASN A 85 18.04 14.63 -7.08
N ALA A 86 17.74 13.89 -8.16
CA ALA A 86 18.39 14.04 -9.46
C ALA A 86 18.02 15.36 -10.16
N GLN A 87 16.83 15.90 -9.91
CA GLN A 87 16.36 17.17 -10.47
C GLN A 87 16.95 18.41 -9.77
N ILE A 88 17.59 18.23 -8.60
CA ILE A 88 18.25 19.33 -7.89
C ILE A 88 19.50 19.75 -8.67
N LYS A 89 19.43 20.90 -9.36
CA LYS A 89 20.59 21.53 -10.02
C LYS A 89 21.73 21.67 -9.02
N ARG A 90 22.91 21.16 -9.38
CA ARG A 90 24.18 21.60 -8.79
C ARG A 90 24.41 23.03 -9.29
N GLY A 91 23.92 24.00 -8.53
CA GLY A 91 24.38 25.39 -8.66
C GLY A 91 25.84 25.47 -8.26
#